data_AF-A0A0C9WH98-F1
#
_entry.id   AF-A0A0C9WH98-F1
#
_cell.length_a   1.000
_cell.length_b   1.000
_cell.length_c   1.000
_cell.angle_alpha   90.00
_cell.angle_beta   90.00
_cell.angle_gamma   90.00
#
_symmetry.space_group_name_H-M   'P 1'
#
loop_
_entity.id
_entity.type
_entity.pdbx_description
1 polymer ?
#
loop_
_entity_poly.entity_id
_entity_poly.type
_entity_poly.pdbx_seq_one_letter_code
_entity_poly.pdbx_strand_id
1 'polypeptide(L)'
;LNDGTDIPSTTGTVKFALKWIAAHKGVVGNERVDEEAKRAAQGDSSPPEELPPILRKRLPLSAAAVKQEHAEGLKVRWMDDWKASPRYARFQHIDPAFPFNKFRNISNKLSRS
;
A
#
# COMPACT_ATOMS: atom_id res chain seq x y z
N LEU A 1 -31.21 4.07 -50.72
CA LEU A 1 -30.25 5.08 -50.22
C LEU A 1 -30.65 5.40 -48.78
N ASN A 2 -30.19 4.57 -47.84
CA ASN A 2 -30.29 4.82 -46.41
C ASN A 2 -28.86 4.97 -45.93
N ASP A 3 -28.42 6.22 -45.73
CA ASP A 3 -27.14 6.52 -45.10
C ASP A 3 -27.35 6.39 -43.59
N GLY A 4 -27.06 5.20 -43.07
CA GLY A 4 -27.20 4.83 -41.66
C GLY A 4 -26.09 5.44 -40.80
N THR A 5 -26.05 6.77 -40.72
CA THR A 5 -25.20 7.51 -39.80
C THR A 5 -26.02 8.16 -38.69
N ASP A 6 -26.79 7.35 -37.95
CA ASP A 6 -27.23 7.70 -36.60
C ASP A 6 -26.08 7.47 -35.62
N ILE A 7 -25.08 8.35 -35.67
CA ILE A 7 -24.10 8.50 -34.59
C ILE A 7 -24.84 9.28 -33.49
N PRO A 8 -25.02 8.73 -32.27
CA PRO A 8 -25.65 9.48 -31.21
C PRO A 8 -24.75 10.67 -30.83
N SER A 9 -25.19 11.84 -31.28
CA SER A 9 -24.83 13.13 -30.71
C SER A 9 -25.08 13.09 -29.20
N THR A 10 -24.03 13.29 -28.39
CA THR A 10 -24.06 14.15 -27.19
C THR A 10 -22.61 14.35 -26.70
N THR A 11 -21.82 15.19 -27.39
CA THR A 11 -20.58 15.72 -26.80
C THR A 11 -20.94 16.89 -25.90
N GLY A 12 -21.54 16.59 -24.75
CA GLY A 12 -21.75 17.57 -23.68
C GLY A 12 -20.42 17.87 -23.00
N THR A 13 -19.99 19.13 -23.01
CA THR A 13 -18.81 19.55 -22.22
C THR A 13 -19.15 19.47 -20.73
N VAL A 14 -18.66 18.44 -20.05
CA VAL A 14 -18.83 18.30 -18.59
C VAL A 14 -17.82 19.20 -17.89
N LYS A 15 -18.31 20.18 -17.12
CA LYS A 15 -17.47 21.00 -16.24
C LYS A 15 -17.33 20.30 -14.89
N PHE A 16 -16.10 20.00 -14.49
CA PHE A 16 -15.81 19.48 -13.15
C PHE A 16 -14.75 20.36 -12.47
N ALA A 17 -14.77 20.36 -11.14
CA ALA A 17 -13.76 21.03 -10.32
C ALA A 17 -13.03 19.98 -9.48
N LEU A 18 -11.72 19.86 -9.67
CA LEU A 18 -10.86 19.02 -8.86
C LEU A 18 -10.41 19.80 -7.62
N LYS A 19 -10.54 19.21 -6.43
CA LYS A 19 -10.05 19.79 -5.17
C LYS A 19 -9.14 18.81 -4.48
N TRP A 20 -7.94 19.25 -4.13
CA TRP A 20 -7.03 18.50 -3.27
C TRP A 20 -7.46 18.70 -1.82
N ILE A 21 -7.70 17.59 -1.13
CA ILE A 21 -8.11 17.59 0.28
C ILE A 21 -6.97 16.95 1.07
N ALA A 22 -6.70 17.48 2.27
CA ALA A 22 -5.73 16.88 3.16
C ALA A 22 -6.19 15.49 3.60
N ALA A 23 -5.30 14.51 3.51
CA ALA A 23 -5.54 13.17 4.03
C ALA A 23 -5.83 13.24 5.54
N HIS A 24 -6.74 12.38 6.02
CA HIS A 24 -7.05 12.18 7.44
C HIS A 24 -7.55 13.41 8.22
N LYS A 25 -8.20 14.37 7.53
CA LYS A 25 -8.82 15.55 8.17
C LYS A 25 -10.29 15.37 8.60
N GLY A 26 -10.83 14.15 8.72
CA GLY A 26 -12.22 13.99 9.17
C GLY A 26 -13.26 14.24 8.07
N VAL A 27 -12.86 14.30 6.79
CA VAL A 27 -13.83 14.54 5.71
C VAL A 27 -14.57 13.23 5.46
N VAL A 28 -15.77 13.13 6.02
CA VAL A 28 -16.62 11.93 6.02
C VAL A 28 -16.68 11.22 4.66
N GLY A 29 -16.83 11.97 3.57
CA GLY A 29 -16.86 11.39 2.22
C GLY A 29 -15.54 10.75 1.79
N ASN A 30 -14.40 11.39 2.10
CA ASN A 30 -13.07 10.84 1.81
C ASN A 30 -12.76 9.61 2.68
N GLU A 31 -13.19 9.64 3.95
CA GLU A 31 -12.98 8.53 4.88
C GLU A 31 -13.78 7.29 4.48
N ARG A 32 -15.05 7.47 4.11
CA ARG A 32 -15.88 6.37 3.60
C ARG A 32 -15.29 5.77 2.32
N VAL A 33 -14.78 6.60 1.41
CA VAL A 33 -14.11 6.12 0.19
C VAL A 33 -12.84 5.34 0.53
N ASP A 34 -12.03 5.81 1.49
CA ASP A 34 -10.83 5.12 1.96
C ASP A 34 -11.16 3.75 2.59
N GLU A 35 -12.23 3.68 3.40
CA GLU A 35 -12.70 2.43 3.99
C GLU A 35 -13.16 1.41 2.95
N GLU A 36 -13.94 1.83 1.95
CA GLU A 36 -14.38 0.93 0.86
C GLU A 36 -13.19 0.51 -0.01
N ALA A 37 -12.25 1.42 -0.29
CA ALA A 37 -11.03 1.09 -1.02
C ALA A 37 -10.16 0.06 -0.28
N LYS A 38 -10.09 0.15 1.05
CA LYS A 38 -9.40 -0.85 1.90
C LYS A 38 -10.10 -2.20 1.85
N ARG A 39 -11.42 -2.25 1.97
CA ARG A 39 -12.21 -3.49 1.85
C ARG A 39 -12.01 -4.16 0.49
N ALA A 40 -12.10 -3.39 -0.59
CA ALA A 40 -11.81 -3.87 -1.94
C ALA A 40 -10.38 -4.41 -2.08
N ALA A 41 -9.39 -3.73 -1.49
CA ALA A 41 -8.00 -4.19 -1.50
C ALA A 41 -7.78 -5.48 -0.69
N GLN A 42 -8.64 -5.77 0.30
CA GLN A 42 -8.63 -7.01 1.08
C GLN A 42 -9.35 -8.17 0.38
N GLY A 43 -10.06 -7.90 -0.72
CA GLY A 43 -10.76 -8.90 -1.52
C GLY A 43 -12.28 -8.74 -1.55
N ASP A 44 -12.83 -7.84 -0.73
CA ASP A 44 -14.27 -7.57 -0.67
C ASP A 44 -14.66 -6.59 -1.78
N SER A 45 -14.76 -7.12 -3.01
CA SER A 45 -15.11 -6.35 -4.21
C SER A 45 -16.55 -6.59 -4.64
N SER A 46 -17.18 -5.55 -5.20
CA SER A 46 -18.47 -5.66 -5.90
C SER A 46 -18.42 -6.65 -7.08
N PRO A 47 -19.58 -7.16 -7.52
CA PRO A 47 -19.69 -7.96 -8.74
C PRO A 47 -19.12 -7.24 -9.96
N PRO A 48 -18.51 -7.95 -10.92
CA PRO A 48 -17.92 -7.34 -12.11
C PRO A 48 -18.90 -6.51 -12.95
N GLU A 49 -20.20 -6.82 -12.96
CA GLU A 49 -21.19 -6.03 -13.72
C GLU A 49 -21.31 -4.59 -13.19
N GLU A 50 -21.19 -4.42 -11.87
CA GLU A 50 -21.28 -3.13 -11.18
C GLU A 50 -19.99 -2.32 -11.25
N LEU A 51 -18.87 -2.97 -11.59
CA LEU A 51 -17.58 -2.31 -11.72
C LEU A 51 -17.43 -1.62 -13.08
N PRO A 52 -16.76 -0.45 -13.11
CA PRO A 52 -16.27 0.14 -14.36
C PRO A 52 -15.42 -0.87 -15.15
N PRO A 53 -15.47 -0.90 -16.50
CA PRO A 53 -14.76 -1.89 -17.31
C PRO A 53 -13.26 -2.05 -17.00
N ILE A 54 -12.59 -0.96 -16.60
CA ILE A 54 -11.17 -0.96 -16.23
C ILE A 54 -10.89 -1.73 -14.93
N LEU A 55 -11.87 -1.81 -14.01
CA LEU A 55 -11.76 -2.49 -12.72
C LEU A 55 -12.30 -3.92 -12.75
N ARG A 56 -12.89 -4.36 -13.86
CA ARG A 56 -13.35 -5.75 -14.05
C ARG A 56 -12.21 -6.75 -14.23
N LYS A 57 -11.01 -6.25 -14.53
CA LYS A 57 -9.80 -7.05 -14.70
C LYS A 57 -8.92 -6.90 -13.47
N ARG A 58 -8.10 -7.93 -13.20
CA ARG A 58 -7.10 -7.86 -12.14
C ARG A 58 -6.15 -6.70 -12.40
N LEU A 59 -6.02 -5.82 -11.42
CA LEU A 59 -5.05 -4.72 -11.47
C LEU A 59 -3.62 -5.27 -11.40
N PRO A 60 -2.65 -4.58 -12.03
CA PRO A 60 -1.25 -4.93 -11.89
C PRO A 60 -0.81 -4.83 -10.43
N LEU A 61 0.15 -5.68 -10.05
CA LEU A 61 0.74 -5.62 -8.72
C LEU A 61 1.48 -4.30 -8.52
N SER A 62 1.27 -3.67 -7.38
CA SER A 62 2.03 -2.50 -6.98
C SER A 62 3.48 -2.89 -6.69
N ALA A 63 4.43 -2.22 -7.32
CA ALA A 63 5.86 -2.42 -7.05
C ALA A 63 6.21 -2.17 -5.57
N ALA A 64 5.48 -1.26 -4.90
CA ALA A 64 5.65 -1.00 -3.48
C ALA A 64 5.20 -2.18 -2.63
N ALA A 65 4.03 -2.77 -2.95
CA ALA A 65 3.50 -3.93 -2.23
C ALA A 65 4.44 -5.14 -2.36
N VAL A 66 4.93 -5.42 -3.58
CA VAL A 66 5.89 -6.52 -3.83
C VAL A 66 7.20 -6.32 -3.06
N LYS A 67 7.72 -5.08 -3.02
CA LYS A 67 8.92 -4.76 -2.23
C LYS A 67 8.68 -4.94 -0.72
N GLN A 68 7.51 -4.57 -0.24
CA GLN A 68 7.15 -4.72 1.17
C GLN A 68 7.08 -6.20 1.57
N GLU A 69 6.38 -7.02 0.79
CA GLU A 69 6.30 -8.46 1.02
C GLU A 69 7.69 -9.11 1.03
N HIS A 70 8.54 -8.78 0.05
CA HIS A 70 9.90 -9.28 0.00
C HIS A 70 10.73 -8.84 1.22
N ALA A 71 10.59 -7.59 1.65
CA ALA A 71 11.27 -7.06 2.83
C ALA A 71 10.80 -7.73 4.13
N GLU A 72 9.51 -8.06 4.24
CA GLU A 72 8.96 -8.81 5.38
C GLU A 72 9.53 -10.24 5.41
N GLY A 73 9.58 -10.92 4.26
CA GLY A 73 10.24 -12.22 4.15
C GLY A 73 11.74 -12.20 4.46
N LEU A 74 12.44 -11.10 4.15
CA LEU A 74 13.83 -10.91 4.55
C LEU A 74 13.98 -10.76 6.07
N LYS A 75 13.09 -10.01 6.73
CA LYS A 75 13.16 -9.83 8.19
C LYS A 75 13.05 -11.16 8.94
N VAL A 76 12.18 -12.06 8.48
CA VAL A 76 12.04 -13.41 9.06
C VAL A 76 13.34 -14.18 8.90
N ARG A 77 13.87 -14.27 7.67
CA ARG A 77 15.13 -14.97 7.39
C ARG A 77 16.29 -14.42 8.21
N TRP A 78 16.43 -13.10 8.27
CA TRP A 78 17.49 -12.47 9.06
C TRP A 78 17.36 -12.75 10.56
N MET A 79 16.14 -12.87 11.09
CA MET A 79 15.91 -13.23 12.48
C MET A 79 16.35 -14.68 12.74
N ASP A 80 16.06 -15.60 11.83
CA ASP A 80 16.47 -16.99 11.95
C ASP A 80 18.00 -17.15 11.85
N ASP A 81 18.62 -16.51 10.85
CA ASP A 81 20.08 -16.45 10.69
C ASP A 81 20.75 -15.83 11.93
N TRP A 82 20.17 -14.76 12.46
CA TRP A 82 20.66 -14.11 13.66
C TRP A 82 20.61 -15.03 14.88
N LYS A 83 19.50 -15.74 15.09
CA LYS A 83 19.32 -16.71 16.18
C LYS A 83 20.29 -17.88 16.08
N ALA A 84 20.60 -18.33 14.88
CA ALA A 84 21.59 -19.39 14.65
C ALA A 84 23.03 -18.93 14.93
N SER A 85 23.29 -17.62 14.96
CA SER A 85 24.64 -17.11 15.14
C SER A 85 25.14 -17.30 16.59
N PRO A 86 26.44 -17.61 16.81
CA PRO A 86 27.02 -17.65 18.16
C PRO A 86 26.93 -16.33 18.93
N ARG A 87 26.70 -15.23 18.21
CA ARG A 87 26.58 -13.88 18.77
C ARG A 87 25.23 -13.62 19.41
N TYR A 88 24.19 -14.39 19.05
CA TYR A 88 22.85 -14.25 19.58
C TYR A 88 22.83 -14.24 21.11
N ALA A 89 23.38 -15.28 21.75
CA ALA A 89 23.33 -15.47 23.20
C ALA A 89 23.93 -14.29 23.97
N ARG A 90 25.03 -13.71 23.49
CA ARG A 90 25.67 -12.55 24.13
C ARG A 90 24.83 -11.28 23.94
N PHE A 91 24.34 -11.06 22.73
CA PHE A 91 23.68 -9.81 22.37
C PHE A 91 22.22 -9.72 22.87
N GLN A 92 21.58 -10.86 23.20
CA GLN A 92 20.26 -10.88 23.84
C GLN A 92 20.21 -10.06 25.15
N HIS A 93 21.33 -9.97 25.88
CA HIS A 93 21.46 -9.18 27.10
C HIS A 93 21.57 -7.66 26.82
N ILE A 94 21.85 -7.27 25.59
CA ILE A 94 22.01 -5.87 25.16
C ILE A 94 20.71 -5.34 24.56
N ASP A 95 20.21 -6.02 23.53
CA ASP A 95 18.93 -5.69 22.90
C ASP A 95 18.29 -6.98 22.36
N PRO A 96 17.27 -7.53 23.05
CA PRO A 96 16.61 -8.76 22.60
C PRO A 96 15.70 -8.53 21.39
N ALA A 97 15.30 -7.27 21.11
CA ALA A 97 14.31 -6.95 20.09
C ALA A 97 14.97 -6.74 18.72
N PHE A 98 15.08 -7.79 17.91
CA PHE A 98 15.49 -7.67 16.50
C PHE A 98 14.53 -6.75 15.73
N PRO A 99 14.99 -5.78 14.90
CA PRO A 99 16.36 -5.57 14.39
C PRO A 99 17.20 -4.56 15.21
N PHE A 100 17.05 -4.56 16.53
CA PHE A 100 17.83 -3.81 17.52
C PHE A 100 17.71 -2.29 17.41
N ASN A 101 16.48 -1.80 17.23
CA ASN A 101 16.24 -0.38 17.07
C ASN A 101 16.76 0.46 18.25
N LYS A 102 16.73 -0.07 19.48
CA LYS A 102 17.23 0.66 20.66
C LYS A 102 18.75 0.77 20.60
N PHE A 103 19.45 -0.34 20.39
CA PHE A 103 20.90 -0.34 20.21
C PHE A 103 21.32 0.59 19.05
N ARG A 104 20.64 0.51 17.91
CA ARG A 104 20.95 1.31 16.72
C ARG A 104 20.74 2.80 16.96
N ASN A 105 19.67 3.19 17.66
CA ASN A 105 19.42 4.58 18.03
C ASN A 105 20.49 5.14 18.97
N ILE A 106 20.95 4.35 19.95
CA ILE A 106 22.03 4.75 20.86
C ILE A 106 23.36 4.85 20.10
N SER A 107 23.69 3.84 19.27
CA SER A 107 24.90 3.83 18.45
C SER A 107 24.96 5.01 17.48
N ASN A 108 23.85 5.36 16.82
CA ASN A 108 23.79 6.50 15.91
C ASN A 108 24.05 7.83 16.64
N LYS A 109 23.62 7.95 17.90
CA LYS A 109 23.88 9.13 18.74
C LYS A 109 25.31 9.19 19.29
N LEU A 110 26.00 8.05 19.35
CA LEU A 110 27.39 7.93 19.82
C LEU A 110 28.43 8.07 18.70
N SER A 111 27.99 8.01 17.43
CA SER A 111 28.85 8.29 16.27
C SER A 111 29.36 9.72 16.37
N ARG A 112 30.60 9.86 16.84
CA ARG A 112 31.32 11.13 16.81
C ARG A 112 31.54 11.48 15.34
N SER A 113 31.12 12.69 14.97
CA SER A 113 31.46 13.35 13.70
C SER A 113 32.95 13.24 13.39
#